data_AF-A0A975FM40-F1
#
_entry.id   AF-A0A975FM40-F1
#
_cell.length_a   1.000
_cell.length_b   1.000
_cell.length_c   1.000
_cell.angle_alpha   90.00
_cell.angle_beta   90.00
_cell.angle_gamma   90.00
#
_symmetry.space_group_name_H-M   'P 1'
#
loop_
_entity.id
_entity.type
_entity.pdbx_description
1 polymer ?
#
loop_
_entity_poly.entity_id
_entity_poly.type
_entity_poly.pdbx_seq_one_letter_code
_entity_poly.pdbx_strand_id
1 'polypeptide(L)'
;MTTYRPDPAGEWIALVRDSRALVLESARADDETIAALWQALAEDDPTTVVIERLTAGGLGSTPAFALVYRRGGANGVARAVVRGPIEVRLGEERVDGREVSTWSERTAIDAGVLEIAAGGEGADDAPVWPLLAGIVLSGHLSVEDDGTAGAAGRLAVPHAEAPATEPSRVDARPAAQAPAPPAAAPVAPPTAVAPPAPAVPSFAEHTIVPAADDPAHTIVPPAFGAAPAAAPAAAPEGGLGDS
;
A
#
# COMPACT_ATOMS: atom_id res chain seq x y z
N MET A 1 -5.04 9.37 -13.84
CA MET A 1 -5.09 8.09 -14.56
C MET A 1 -4.10 7.16 -13.91
N THR A 2 -4.42 5.88 -13.75
CA THR A 2 -3.41 4.92 -13.27
C THR A 2 -2.64 4.34 -14.44
N THR A 3 -1.33 4.27 -14.31
CA THR A 3 -0.45 3.57 -15.23
C THR A 3 0.41 2.56 -14.48
N TYR A 4 0.83 1.53 -15.18
CA TYR A 4 1.68 0.48 -14.61
C TYR A 4 2.76 0.04 -15.58
N ARG A 5 3.83 -0.53 -15.04
CA ARG A 5 4.83 -1.26 -15.82
C ARG A 5 4.74 -2.75 -15.47
N PRO A 6 4.69 -3.66 -16.46
CA PRO A 6 4.61 -5.09 -16.18
C PRO A 6 5.83 -5.57 -15.40
N ASP A 7 5.63 -6.45 -14.42
CA ASP A 7 6.70 -7.18 -13.76
C ASP A 7 6.90 -8.54 -14.46
N PRO A 8 7.92 -8.70 -15.32
CA PRO A 8 8.15 -9.96 -16.04
C PRO A 8 8.64 -11.09 -15.12
N ALA A 9 9.17 -10.77 -13.93
CA ALA A 9 9.57 -11.77 -12.94
C ALA A 9 8.36 -12.31 -12.16
N GLY A 10 7.24 -11.56 -12.15
CA GLY A 10 6.01 -11.93 -11.46
C GLY A 10 6.16 -11.95 -9.93
N GLU A 11 7.15 -11.25 -9.39
CA GLU A 11 7.40 -11.16 -7.95
C GLU A 11 6.35 -10.30 -7.25
N TRP A 12 5.76 -9.35 -7.97
CA TRP A 12 4.81 -8.38 -7.43
C TRP A 12 3.46 -8.42 -8.14
N ILE A 13 2.41 -8.33 -7.35
CA ILE A 13 1.03 -8.20 -7.82
C ILE A 13 0.46 -6.86 -7.37
N ALA A 14 -0.18 -6.18 -8.31
CA ALA A 14 -0.82 -4.88 -8.14
C ALA A 14 -2.34 -5.03 -8.28
N LEU A 15 -3.08 -4.51 -7.30
CA LEU A 15 -4.53 -4.40 -7.31
C LEU A 15 -4.87 -2.91 -7.36
N VAL A 16 -5.55 -2.48 -8.43
CA VAL A 16 -5.95 -1.08 -8.62
C VAL A 16 -7.45 -0.98 -8.75
N ARG A 17 -8.09 -0.16 -7.91
CA ARG A 17 -9.53 0.08 -7.95
C ARG A 17 -9.81 1.54 -7.64
N ASP A 18 -10.35 2.27 -8.60
CA ASP A 18 -10.54 3.72 -8.54
C ASP A 18 -9.20 4.42 -8.24
N SER A 19 -9.16 5.30 -7.24
CA SER A 19 -7.95 6.02 -6.79
C SER A 19 -7.17 5.28 -5.70
N ARG A 20 -7.29 3.95 -5.63
CA ARG A 20 -6.68 3.10 -4.61
C ARG A 20 -5.84 2.02 -5.28
N ALA A 21 -4.63 1.84 -4.79
CA ALA A 21 -3.72 0.83 -5.29
C ALA A 21 -3.06 0.08 -4.13
N LEU A 22 -2.94 -1.23 -4.27
CA LEU A 22 -2.23 -2.12 -3.37
C LEU A 22 -1.22 -2.93 -4.18
N VAL A 23 0.05 -2.89 -3.79
CA VAL A 23 1.10 -3.78 -4.31
C VAL A 23 1.54 -4.71 -3.19
N LEU A 24 1.73 -6.00 -3.49
CA LEU A 24 2.23 -6.99 -2.53
C LEU A 24 3.04 -8.10 -3.22
N GLU A 25 3.81 -8.85 -2.43
CA GLU A 25 4.61 -9.98 -2.90
C GLU A 25 3.71 -11.13 -3.37
N SER A 26 3.78 -11.50 -4.66
CA SER A 26 2.93 -12.51 -5.30
C SER A 26 3.05 -13.88 -4.62
N ALA A 27 4.26 -14.27 -4.21
CA ALA A 27 4.52 -15.57 -3.59
C ALA A 27 3.84 -15.78 -2.23
N ARG A 28 3.30 -14.69 -1.64
CA ARG A 28 2.67 -14.70 -0.32
C ARG A 28 1.16 -14.47 -0.36
N ALA A 29 0.58 -14.33 -1.55
CA ALA A 29 -0.85 -14.07 -1.71
C ALA A 29 -1.48 -15.21 -2.52
N ASP A 30 -2.36 -15.98 -1.88
CA ASP A 30 -3.20 -16.95 -2.59
C ASP A 30 -4.42 -16.27 -3.25
N ASP A 31 -5.09 -17.01 -4.14
CA ASP A 31 -6.23 -16.49 -4.91
C ASP A 31 -7.37 -15.98 -4.01
N GLU A 32 -7.60 -16.66 -2.88
CA GLU A 32 -8.62 -16.25 -1.91
C GLU A 32 -8.26 -14.91 -1.29
N THR A 33 -7.00 -14.73 -0.86
CA THR A 33 -6.44 -13.49 -0.29
C THR A 33 -6.43 -12.35 -1.32
N ILE A 34 -6.16 -12.63 -2.58
CA ILE A 34 -6.22 -11.63 -3.65
C ILE A 34 -7.65 -11.16 -3.89
N ALA A 35 -8.60 -12.08 -4.06
CA ALA A 35 -10.03 -11.75 -4.28
C ALA A 35 -10.61 -10.97 -3.09
N ALA A 36 -10.20 -11.36 -1.90
CA ALA A 36 -10.43 -10.72 -0.64
C ALA A 36 -9.97 -9.25 -0.56
N LEU A 37 -8.69 -9.00 -0.86
CA LEU A 37 -8.09 -7.67 -0.85
C LEU A 37 -8.70 -6.79 -1.93
N TRP A 38 -9.04 -7.37 -3.09
CA TRP A 38 -9.76 -6.68 -4.16
C TRP A 38 -11.11 -6.10 -3.71
N GLN A 39 -11.86 -6.84 -2.88
CA GLN A 39 -13.10 -6.32 -2.30
C GLN A 39 -12.83 -5.25 -1.24
N ALA A 40 -11.80 -5.42 -0.42
CA ALA A 40 -11.42 -4.46 0.62
C ALA A 40 -11.07 -3.07 0.03
N LEU A 41 -10.51 -3.01 -1.19
CA LEU A 41 -10.26 -1.76 -1.90
C LEU A 41 -11.53 -1.01 -2.31
N ALA A 42 -12.74 -1.57 -2.17
CA ALA A 42 -13.97 -0.84 -2.44
C ALA A 42 -14.33 0.15 -1.33
N GLU A 43 -13.77 -0.01 -0.13
CA GLU A 43 -14.08 0.81 1.04
C GLU A 43 -13.59 2.25 0.90
N ASP A 44 -14.29 3.19 1.54
CA ASP A 44 -13.87 4.59 1.59
C ASP A 44 -12.50 4.76 2.27
N ASP A 45 -12.23 3.96 3.29
CA ASP A 45 -10.92 3.82 3.93
C ASP A 45 -10.53 2.33 3.99
N PRO A 46 -9.74 1.83 3.02
CA PRO A 46 -9.38 0.42 2.96
C PRO A 46 -8.31 0.02 3.99
N THR A 47 -7.73 0.97 4.75
CA THR A 47 -6.53 0.73 5.57
C THR A 47 -6.72 -0.38 6.59
N THR A 48 -7.73 -0.27 7.44
CA THR A 48 -7.95 -1.22 8.54
C THR A 48 -8.21 -2.62 8.00
N VAL A 49 -9.13 -2.75 7.05
CA VAL A 49 -9.51 -4.06 6.49
C VAL A 49 -8.36 -4.73 5.72
N VAL A 50 -7.54 -3.96 4.99
CA VAL A 50 -6.35 -4.50 4.30
C VAL A 50 -5.32 -4.98 5.31
N ILE A 51 -5.00 -4.16 6.32
CA ILE A 51 -4.00 -4.52 7.35
C ILE A 51 -4.45 -5.74 8.14
N GLU A 52 -5.69 -5.77 8.64
CA GLU A 52 -6.24 -6.92 9.37
C GLU A 52 -6.10 -8.22 8.56
N ARG A 53 -6.35 -8.15 7.26
CA ARG A 53 -6.25 -9.32 6.38
C ARG A 53 -4.82 -9.77 6.13
N LEU A 54 -3.91 -8.83 5.84
CA LEU A 54 -2.49 -9.11 5.65
C LEU A 54 -1.80 -9.58 6.95
N THR A 55 -2.39 -9.26 8.11
CA THR A 55 -1.87 -9.63 9.44
C THR A 55 -2.62 -10.78 10.09
N ALA A 56 -3.59 -11.40 9.41
CA ALA A 56 -4.38 -12.50 9.96
C ALA A 56 -3.51 -13.72 10.33
N GLY A 57 -2.39 -13.93 9.64
CA GLY A 57 -1.37 -14.95 9.96
C GLY A 57 -0.33 -14.53 11.02
N GLY A 58 -0.49 -13.34 11.62
CA GLY A 58 0.47 -12.73 12.55
C GLY A 58 1.50 -11.82 11.87
N LEU A 59 2.06 -10.87 12.64
CA LEU A 59 2.94 -9.81 12.14
C LEU A 59 4.23 -10.33 11.48
N GLY A 60 4.76 -11.47 11.92
CA GLY A 60 5.96 -12.08 11.33
C GLY A 60 5.73 -12.75 9.98
N SER A 61 4.47 -13.08 9.66
CA SER A 61 4.08 -13.73 8.41
C SER A 61 3.48 -12.74 7.40
N THR A 62 3.22 -11.50 7.82
CA THR A 62 2.71 -10.44 6.96
C THR A 62 3.69 -10.17 5.80
N PRO A 63 3.21 -10.21 4.54
CA PRO A 63 4.04 -9.99 3.37
C PRO A 63 4.54 -8.55 3.27
N ALA A 64 5.50 -8.29 2.38
CA ALA A 64 5.79 -6.93 1.94
C ALA A 64 4.57 -6.39 1.18
N PHE A 65 4.18 -5.14 1.46
CA PHE A 65 3.07 -4.49 0.78
C PHE A 65 3.18 -2.97 0.80
N ALA A 66 2.53 -2.32 -0.17
CA ALA A 66 2.28 -0.90 -0.19
C ALA A 66 0.82 -0.63 -0.57
N LEU A 67 0.09 0.06 0.30
CA LEU A 67 -1.25 0.56 0.04
C LEU A 67 -1.18 2.07 -0.12
N VAL A 68 -1.69 2.58 -1.25
CA VAL A 68 -1.86 4.02 -1.47
C VAL A 68 -3.30 4.33 -1.86
N TYR A 69 -3.84 5.41 -1.34
CA TYR A 69 -5.14 5.90 -1.75
C TYR A 69 -5.31 7.38 -1.45
N ARG A 70 -6.31 8.00 -2.08
CA ARG A 70 -6.69 9.39 -1.84
C ARG A 70 -8.12 9.49 -1.32
N ARG A 71 -8.33 10.33 -0.30
CA ARG A 71 -9.64 10.67 0.22
C ARG A 71 -9.99 12.12 -0.11
N GLY A 72 -11.11 12.35 -0.80
CA GLY A 72 -11.62 13.68 -1.09
C GLY A 72 -11.34 14.23 -2.50
N GLY A 73 -10.98 13.37 -3.47
CA GLY A 73 -10.67 13.79 -4.86
C GLY A 73 -9.34 14.53 -4.97
N ALA A 74 -9.11 15.29 -6.06
CA ALA A 74 -7.84 15.95 -6.41
C ALA A 74 -7.08 16.58 -5.22
N ASN A 75 -7.77 17.46 -4.48
CA ASN A 75 -7.21 18.22 -3.36
C ASN A 75 -7.41 17.50 -2.01
N GLY A 76 -7.53 16.18 -2.09
CA GLY A 76 -7.77 15.30 -0.96
C GLY A 76 -6.50 14.99 -0.17
N VAL A 77 -6.68 14.19 0.87
CA VAL A 77 -5.58 13.63 1.65
C VAL A 77 -5.17 12.30 1.01
N ALA A 78 -3.94 12.24 0.50
CA ALA A 78 -3.32 10.99 0.11
C ALA A 78 -2.76 10.28 1.35
N ARG A 79 -2.88 8.95 1.41
CA ARG A 79 -2.30 8.12 2.46
C ARG A 79 -1.49 6.99 1.83
N ALA A 80 -0.36 6.69 2.44
CA ALA A 80 0.46 5.52 2.15
C ALA A 80 0.62 4.67 3.41
N VAL A 81 0.57 3.35 3.24
CA VAL A 81 0.98 2.36 4.23
C VAL A 81 1.99 1.43 3.56
N VAL A 82 3.21 1.32 4.10
CA VAL A 82 4.32 0.67 3.41
C VAL A 82 5.07 -0.28 4.35
N ARG A 83 5.39 -1.48 3.86
CA ARG A 83 6.20 -2.48 4.56
C ARG A 83 7.08 -3.26 3.58
N GLY A 84 8.33 -3.47 3.95
CA GLY A 84 9.27 -4.30 3.18
C GLY A 84 10.01 -3.49 2.10
N PRO A 85 10.59 -4.14 1.08
CA PRO A 85 11.46 -3.48 0.09
C PRO A 85 10.66 -2.72 -0.98
N ILE A 86 9.72 -1.89 -0.53
CA ILE A 86 8.83 -1.09 -1.37
C ILE A 86 9.00 0.37 -0.99
N GLU A 87 9.03 1.20 -2.01
CA GLU A 87 9.06 2.64 -1.90
C GLU A 87 7.75 3.23 -2.41
N VAL A 88 7.27 4.26 -1.71
CA VAL A 88 6.11 5.04 -2.13
C VAL A 88 6.48 6.51 -2.19
N ARG A 89 6.01 7.19 -3.24
CA ARG A 89 6.06 8.65 -3.34
C ARG A 89 4.66 9.25 -3.27
N LEU A 90 4.48 10.22 -2.39
CA LEU A 90 3.29 11.04 -2.24
C LEU A 90 3.63 12.47 -2.67
N GLY A 91 3.66 12.73 -3.98
CA GLY A 91 4.24 13.96 -4.53
C GLY A 91 5.74 14.05 -4.25
N GLU A 92 6.13 15.02 -3.41
CA GLU A 92 7.53 15.24 -3.01
C GLU A 92 7.95 14.37 -1.80
N GLU A 93 7.00 13.81 -1.06
CA GLU A 93 7.30 12.98 0.11
C GLU A 93 7.63 11.54 -0.33
N ARG A 94 8.76 11.01 0.15
CA ARG A 94 9.18 9.63 -0.07
C ARG A 94 9.04 8.81 1.21
N VAL A 95 8.49 7.61 1.07
CA VAL A 95 8.25 6.65 2.15
C VAL A 95 8.93 5.34 1.80
N ASP A 96 9.96 4.95 2.55
CA ASP A 96 10.66 3.67 2.37
C ASP A 96 10.18 2.67 3.45
N GLY A 97 9.83 1.45 3.03
CA GLY A 97 9.41 0.37 3.92
C GLY A 97 10.54 -0.55 4.43
N ARG A 98 11.78 -0.42 3.92
CA ARG A 98 12.88 -1.38 4.15
C ARG A 98 13.32 -1.50 5.60
N GLU A 99 13.22 -0.42 6.36
CA GLU A 99 13.74 -0.33 7.73
C GLU A 99 12.65 -0.52 8.81
N VAL A 100 11.44 -0.95 8.42
CA VAL A 100 10.29 -1.01 9.33
C VAL A 100 9.83 -2.44 9.56
N SER A 101 9.80 -2.85 10.83
CA SER A 101 9.42 -4.20 11.26
C SER A 101 7.90 -4.43 11.27
N THR A 102 7.10 -3.37 11.34
CA THR A 102 5.63 -3.43 11.27
C THR A 102 5.13 -2.88 9.94
N TRP A 103 5.02 -1.56 9.80
CA TRP A 103 4.75 -0.78 8.59
C TRP A 103 4.92 0.72 8.90
N SER A 104 5.16 1.53 7.89
CA SER A 104 5.16 3.00 7.96
C SER A 104 3.84 3.53 7.42
N GLU A 105 3.29 4.55 8.08
CA GLU A 105 2.11 5.26 7.58
C GLU A 105 2.45 6.74 7.34
N ARG A 106 2.07 7.26 6.18
CA ARG A 106 2.24 8.68 5.83
C ARG A 106 1.00 9.24 5.18
N THR A 107 0.81 10.53 5.35
CA THR A 107 -0.29 11.28 4.75
C THR A 107 0.24 12.57 4.17
N ALA A 108 -0.19 12.90 2.95
CA ALA A 108 0.14 14.14 2.28
C ALA A 108 -1.14 14.82 1.79
N ILE A 109 -1.16 16.15 1.83
CA ILE A 109 -2.24 16.96 1.26
C ILE A 109 -1.78 17.40 -0.14
N ASP A 110 -2.69 17.43 -1.11
CA ASP A 110 -2.42 17.91 -2.47
C ASP A 110 -1.26 17.16 -3.18
N ALA A 111 -1.00 15.91 -2.83
CA ALA A 111 -0.01 15.08 -3.51
C ALA A 111 -0.47 14.85 -4.95
N GLY A 112 0.10 15.46 -5.98
CA GLY A 112 -0.43 15.31 -7.36
C GLY A 112 -0.42 13.87 -7.87
N VAL A 113 0.74 13.21 -7.77
CA VAL A 113 0.98 11.84 -8.23
C VAL A 113 1.32 10.95 -7.05
N LEU A 114 0.75 9.73 -7.02
CA LEU A 114 1.11 8.69 -6.07
C LEU A 114 1.88 7.60 -6.82
N GLU A 115 3.10 7.29 -6.42
CA GLU A 115 3.91 6.27 -7.07
C GLU A 115 4.24 5.15 -6.10
N ILE A 116 4.18 3.91 -6.56
CA ILE A 116 4.67 2.73 -5.84
C ILE A 116 5.76 2.09 -6.69
N ALA A 117 6.91 1.83 -6.09
CA ALA A 117 8.01 1.07 -6.70
C ALA A 117 8.44 -0.07 -5.76
N ALA A 118 8.20 -1.30 -6.21
CA ALA A 118 8.57 -2.54 -5.56
C ALA A 118 9.58 -3.29 -6.46
N GLY A 119 10.63 -3.84 -5.86
CA GLY A 119 11.75 -4.43 -6.58
C GLY A 119 12.95 -3.48 -6.73
N GLY A 120 14.04 -3.99 -7.30
CA GLY A 120 15.29 -3.26 -7.50
C GLY A 120 15.30 -2.38 -8.76
N GLU A 121 16.37 -1.60 -8.92
CA GLU A 121 16.63 -0.79 -10.12
C GLU A 121 16.61 -1.69 -11.37
N GLY A 122 15.70 -1.41 -12.30
CA GLY A 122 15.54 -2.24 -13.52
C GLY A 122 14.15 -2.18 -14.16
N ALA A 123 13.14 -1.67 -13.46
CA ALA A 123 11.79 -1.52 -14.01
C ALA A 123 11.62 -0.31 -14.95
N ASP A 124 12.59 0.61 -15.00
CA ASP A 124 12.45 1.90 -15.67
C ASP A 124 12.35 1.83 -17.20
N ASP A 125 12.84 0.73 -17.81
CA ASP A 125 12.82 0.54 -19.27
C ASP A 125 11.57 -0.19 -19.78
N ALA A 126 10.74 -0.76 -18.91
CA ALA A 126 9.56 -1.53 -19.31
C ALA A 126 8.45 -0.61 -19.87
N PRO A 127 7.69 -1.02 -20.89
CA PRO A 127 6.60 -0.19 -21.43
C PRO A 127 5.56 0.15 -20.37
N VAL A 128 5.05 1.39 -20.42
CA VAL A 128 4.01 1.90 -19.52
C VAL A 128 2.64 1.68 -20.15
N TRP A 129 1.72 1.08 -19.40
CA TRP A 129 0.36 0.80 -19.85
C TRP A 129 -0.67 1.48 -18.96
N PRO A 130 -1.79 1.99 -19.52
CA PRO A 130 -2.88 2.52 -18.72
C PRO A 130 -3.65 1.38 -18.03
N LEU A 131 -4.13 1.62 -16.82
CA LEU A 131 -4.97 0.71 -16.06
C LEU A 131 -6.12 1.50 -15.43
N LEU A 132 -7.36 1.12 -15.74
CA LEU A 132 -8.53 1.74 -15.13
C LEU A 132 -8.84 1.11 -13.77
N ALA A 133 -8.91 -0.23 -13.77
CA ALA A 133 -9.07 -1.06 -12.59
C ALA A 133 -8.67 -2.49 -12.96
N GLY A 134 -8.10 -3.23 -12.02
CA GLY A 134 -7.80 -4.64 -12.22
C GLY A 134 -6.70 -5.16 -11.31
N ILE A 135 -6.33 -6.41 -11.58
CA ILE A 135 -5.25 -7.12 -10.90
C ILE A 135 -4.21 -7.47 -11.95
N VAL A 136 -2.98 -6.98 -11.79
CA VAL A 136 -1.89 -7.13 -12.78
C VAL A 136 -0.59 -7.50 -12.08
N LEU A 137 0.32 -8.17 -12.78
CA LEU A 137 1.68 -8.37 -12.29
C LEU A 137 2.49 -7.10 -12.54
N SER A 138 2.84 -6.41 -11.46
CA SER A 138 3.54 -5.13 -11.52
C SER A 138 4.14 -4.78 -10.16
N GLY A 139 5.42 -4.39 -10.18
CA GLY A 139 6.07 -3.73 -9.06
C GLY A 139 6.02 -2.20 -9.17
N HIS A 140 5.56 -1.62 -10.28
CA HIS A 140 5.60 -0.17 -10.49
C HIS A 140 4.24 0.38 -10.93
N LEU A 141 3.65 1.24 -10.09
CA LEU A 141 2.39 1.92 -10.33
C LEU A 141 2.56 3.42 -10.20
N SER A 142 1.87 4.17 -11.06
CA SER A 142 1.67 5.61 -10.89
C SER A 142 0.18 5.91 -10.96
N VAL A 143 -0.36 6.55 -9.92
CA VAL A 143 -1.76 6.93 -9.76
C VAL A 143 -1.84 8.45 -9.78
N GLU A 144 -2.25 8.99 -10.92
CA GLU A 144 -2.54 10.41 -11.08
C GLU A 144 -4.03 10.68 -10.80
N ASP A 145 -4.34 11.82 -10.20
CA ASP A 145 -5.72 12.29 -10.13
C ASP A 145 -6.09 13.06 -11.41
N ASP A 146 -7.08 12.58 -12.15
CA ASP A 146 -7.49 13.25 -13.39
C ASP A 146 -8.42 14.45 -13.15
N GLY A 147 -8.74 14.79 -11.90
CA GLY A 147 -9.73 15.81 -11.53
C GLY A 147 -11.15 15.58 -12.09
N THR A 148 -11.35 14.51 -12.87
CA THR A 148 -12.53 14.23 -13.70
C THR A 148 -13.23 12.92 -13.31
N ALA A 149 -12.71 12.22 -12.30
CA ALA A 149 -13.19 10.91 -11.84
C ALA A 149 -14.63 10.91 -11.25
N GLY A 150 -15.30 12.06 -11.16
CA GLY A 150 -16.68 12.16 -10.67
C GLY A 150 -17.78 11.83 -11.70
N ALA A 151 -17.48 11.78 -13.01
CA ALA A 151 -18.54 11.74 -14.04
C ALA A 151 -18.44 10.57 -15.05
N ALA A 152 -17.27 9.93 -15.19
CA ALA A 152 -17.04 8.91 -16.21
C ALA A 152 -16.72 7.56 -15.54
N GLY A 153 -17.72 6.74 -15.26
CA GLY A 153 -17.41 5.43 -14.66
C GLY A 153 -18.56 4.51 -14.29
N ARG A 154 -19.80 5.00 -14.19
CA ARG A 154 -20.94 4.09 -14.36
C ARG A 154 -21.15 3.91 -15.86
N LEU A 155 -20.24 3.17 -16.52
CA LEU A 155 -20.64 2.43 -17.70
C LEU A 155 -21.80 1.57 -17.20
N ALA A 156 -23.03 2.03 -17.48
CA ALA A 156 -24.20 1.22 -17.29
C ALA A 156 -23.93 -0.03 -18.12
N VAL A 157 -23.46 -1.10 -17.46
CA VAL A 157 -23.54 -2.43 -18.03
C VAL A 157 -25.00 -2.51 -18.44
N PRO A 158 -25.33 -2.62 -19.75
CA PRO A 158 -26.70 -2.80 -20.15
C PRO A 158 -27.17 -3.99 -19.33
N HIS A 159 -28.05 -3.72 -18.37
CA HIS A 159 -28.68 -4.75 -17.59
C HIS A 159 -29.48 -5.51 -18.63
N ALA A 160 -28.87 -6.56 -19.18
CA ALA A 160 -29.55 -7.50 -20.04
C ALA A 160 -30.72 -7.94 -19.19
N GLU A 161 -31.90 -7.46 -19.57
CA GLU A 161 -33.17 -7.73 -18.92
C GLU A 161 -33.23 -9.24 -18.77
N ALA A 162 -32.91 -9.73 -17.58
CA ALA A 162 -32.89 -11.14 -17.31
C ALA A 162 -34.31 -11.61 -17.64
N PRO A 163 -34.50 -12.57 -18.55
CA PRO A 163 -35.83 -13.05 -18.89
C PRO A 163 -36.52 -13.40 -17.58
N ALA A 164 -37.64 -12.71 -17.33
CA ALA A 164 -38.46 -12.86 -16.16
C ALA A 164 -38.83 -14.34 -16.04
N THR A 165 -38.02 -15.07 -15.26
CA THR A 165 -38.30 -16.45 -14.92
C THR A 165 -39.38 -16.35 -13.87
N GLU A 166 -40.61 -16.66 -14.27
CA GLU A 166 -41.75 -16.73 -13.38
C GLU A 166 -41.34 -17.52 -12.13
N PRO A 167 -41.61 -17.00 -10.91
CA PRO A 167 -41.30 -17.72 -9.70
C PRO A 167 -42.11 -19.02 -9.70
N SER A 168 -41.43 -20.12 -10.00
CA SER A 168 -41.95 -21.46 -9.72
C SER A 168 -42.29 -21.51 -8.24
N ARG A 169 -43.59 -21.55 -7.98
CA ARG A 169 -44.17 -21.69 -6.65
C ARG A 169 -43.76 -23.06 -6.13
N VAL A 170 -42.64 -23.12 -5.42
CA VAL A 170 -42.24 -24.33 -4.71
C VAL A 170 -43.19 -24.46 -3.53
N ASP A 171 -44.10 -25.45 -3.61
CA ASP A 171 -44.91 -25.90 -2.50
C ASP A 171 -43.99 -26.22 -1.32
N ALA A 172 -44.06 -25.36 -0.28
CA ALA A 172 -43.32 -25.54 0.95
C ALA A 172 -43.88 -26.75 1.69
N ARG A 173 -43.31 -27.92 1.41
CA ARG A 173 -43.49 -29.11 2.25
C ARG A 173 -42.98 -28.79 3.66
N PRO A 174 -43.76 -29.01 4.73
CA PRO A 174 -43.31 -28.77 6.09
C PRO A 174 -42.04 -29.59 6.36
N ALA A 175 -40.92 -28.89 6.61
CA ALA A 175 -39.70 -29.54 7.05
C ALA A 175 -39.95 -30.14 8.43
N ALA A 176 -39.75 -31.45 8.55
CA ALA A 176 -39.77 -32.13 9.83
C ALA A 176 -38.72 -31.50 10.75
N GLN A 177 -39.16 -31.06 11.92
CA GLN A 177 -38.33 -30.49 12.98
C GLN A 177 -37.21 -31.48 13.31
N ALA A 178 -35.96 -31.08 13.04
CA ALA A 178 -34.80 -31.84 13.48
C ALA A 178 -34.75 -31.86 15.02
N PRO A 179 -34.45 -33.01 15.64
CA PRO A 179 -34.37 -33.14 17.08
C PRO A 179 -33.35 -32.17 17.67
N ALA A 180 -33.73 -31.51 18.77
CA ALA A 180 -32.89 -30.56 19.47
C ALA A 180 -31.57 -31.23 19.90
N PRO A 181 -30.42 -30.58 19.68
CA PRO A 181 -29.14 -31.12 20.11
C PRO A 181 -29.12 -31.30 21.64
N PRO A 182 -28.52 -32.39 22.15
CA PRO A 182 -28.41 -32.64 23.58
C PRO A 182 -27.66 -31.50 24.27
N ALA A 183 -28.18 -31.07 25.42
CA ALA A 183 -27.57 -30.03 26.24
C ALA A 183 -26.12 -30.40 26.57
N ALA A 184 -25.18 -29.54 26.18
CA ALA A 184 -23.77 -29.71 26.48
C ALA A 184 -23.57 -29.76 28.00
N ALA A 185 -22.83 -30.77 28.46
CA ALA A 185 -22.46 -30.90 29.86
C ALA A 185 -21.62 -29.68 30.30
N PRO A 186 -21.77 -29.21 31.55
CA PRO A 186 -20.98 -28.10 32.07
C PRO A 186 -19.49 -28.44 31.98
N VAL A 187 -18.76 -27.64 31.20
CA VAL A 187 -17.31 -27.74 31.08
C VAL A 187 -16.71 -27.30 32.42
N ALA A 188 -15.93 -28.19 33.05
CA ALA A 188 -15.23 -27.87 34.28
C ALA A 188 -14.29 -26.67 34.07
N PRO A 189 -14.21 -25.72 35.03
CA PRO A 189 -13.32 -24.59 34.92
C PRO A 189 -11.87 -25.07 34.77
N PRO A 190 -11.07 -24.45 33.90
CA PRO A 190 -9.67 -24.81 33.73
C PRO A 190 -8.94 -24.65 35.06
N THR A 191 -8.26 -25.70 35.49
CA THR A 191 -7.38 -25.68 36.66
C THR A 191 -6.35 -24.58 36.44
N ALA A 192 -6.36 -23.56 37.32
CA ALA A 192 -5.41 -22.47 37.27
C ALA A 192 -3.98 -23.03 37.42
N VAL A 193 -3.22 -23.02 36.33
CA VAL A 193 -1.79 -23.29 36.36
C VAL A 193 -1.15 -22.14 37.11
N ALA A 194 -0.47 -22.45 38.22
CA ALA A 194 0.24 -21.45 39.01
C ALA A 194 1.23 -20.70 38.10
N PRO A 195 1.27 -19.36 38.15
CA PRO A 195 2.19 -18.58 37.35
C PRO A 195 3.64 -19.03 37.65
N PRO A 196 4.50 -19.20 36.64
CA PRO A 196 5.90 -19.49 36.85
C PRO A 196 6.51 -18.40 37.72
N ALA A 197 7.31 -18.81 38.72
CA ALA A 197 8.01 -17.89 39.59
C ALA A 197 8.83 -16.90 38.74
N PRO A 198 8.82 -15.60 39.05
CA PRO A 198 9.58 -14.60 38.31
C PRO A 198 11.05 -15.00 38.31
N ALA A 199 11.59 -15.31 37.13
CA ALA A 199 13.02 -15.44 36.93
C ALA A 199 13.64 -14.08 37.24
N VAL A 200 14.43 -14.00 38.31
CA VAL A 200 15.25 -12.82 38.60
C VAL A 200 16.17 -12.59 37.40
N PRO A 201 16.02 -11.47 36.67
CA PRO A 201 16.97 -11.14 35.61
C PRO A 201 18.35 -10.98 36.25
N SER A 202 19.28 -11.83 35.84
CA SER A 202 20.70 -11.61 36.11
C SER A 202 21.13 -10.44 35.22
N PHE A 203 21.12 -9.25 35.81
CA PHE A 203 21.74 -8.09 35.19
C PHE A 203 23.25 -8.32 35.21
N ALA A 204 23.81 -8.70 34.07
CA ALA A 204 25.23 -8.50 33.84
C ALA A 204 25.47 -6.98 33.80
N GLU A 205 26.05 -6.44 34.86
CA GLU A 205 26.60 -5.08 34.88
C GLU A 205 27.68 -4.98 33.79
N HIS A 206 27.27 -4.55 32.59
CA HIS A 206 28.20 -4.08 31.59
C HIS A 206 28.67 -2.69 32.03
N THR A 207 29.74 -2.66 32.82
CA THR A 207 30.52 -1.46 33.08
C THR A 207 31.02 -0.92 31.74
N ILE A 208 30.39 0.17 31.28
CA ILE A 208 30.86 0.97 30.17
C ILE A 208 32.13 1.68 30.66
N VAL A 209 33.29 1.19 30.21
CA VAL A 209 34.55 1.90 30.39
C VAL A 209 34.52 3.09 29.42
N PRO A 210 34.61 4.35 29.89
CA PRO A 210 34.79 5.47 28.99
C PRO A 210 36.09 5.26 28.21
N ALA A 211 35.97 5.13 26.88
CA ALA A 211 37.12 5.15 26.00
C ALA A 211 37.82 6.49 26.19
N ALA A 212 39.13 6.43 26.46
CA ALA A 212 39.97 7.59 26.58
C ALA A 212 39.81 8.47 25.34
N ASP A 213 39.59 9.76 25.59
CA ASP A 213 39.69 10.87 24.65
C ASP A 213 40.82 10.62 23.64
N ASP A 214 40.47 10.53 22.36
CA ASP A 214 41.39 10.63 21.24
C ASP A 214 41.29 12.06 20.68
N PRO A 215 42.21 12.98 21.06
CA PRO A 215 42.18 14.34 20.57
C PRO A 215 42.85 14.42 19.20
N ALA A 216 42.05 14.43 18.13
CA ALA A 216 42.20 15.29 16.94
C ALA A 216 41.56 14.69 15.67
N HIS A 217 40.23 14.56 15.64
CA HIS A 217 39.53 14.65 14.36
C HIS A 217 39.11 16.09 14.11
N THR A 218 39.97 16.82 13.40
CA THR A 218 39.63 18.10 12.77
C THR A 218 38.45 17.87 11.85
N ILE A 219 37.26 18.27 12.31
CA ILE A 219 36.08 18.39 11.48
C ILE A 219 36.35 19.51 10.49
N VAL A 220 36.70 19.15 9.25
CA VAL A 220 36.73 20.08 8.13
C VAL A 220 35.27 20.32 7.73
N PRO A 221 34.73 21.54 7.87
CA PRO A 221 33.37 21.83 7.43
C PRO A 221 33.28 21.63 5.91
N PRO A 222 32.16 21.09 5.39
CA PRO A 222 31.94 21.07 3.95
C PRO A 222 31.95 22.51 3.43
N ALA A 223 32.76 22.76 2.41
CA ALA A 223 32.78 24.03 1.70
C ALA A 223 31.37 24.28 1.15
N PHE A 224 30.66 25.26 1.71
CA PHE A 224 29.42 25.77 1.14
C PHE A 224 29.70 26.16 -0.31
N GLY A 225 28.97 25.50 -1.21
CA GLY A 225 29.11 25.64 -2.65
C GLY A 225 29.17 27.10 -3.06
N ALA A 226 30.15 27.39 -3.91
CA ALA A 226 30.23 28.63 -4.67
C ALA A 226 28.87 28.91 -5.34
N ALA A 227 28.39 30.14 -5.19
CA ALA A 227 27.20 30.62 -5.87
C ALA A 227 27.31 30.32 -7.39
N PRO A 228 26.22 29.83 -8.03
CA PRO A 228 26.23 29.63 -9.47
C PRO A 228 26.54 30.94 -10.18
N ALA A 229 27.57 30.91 -11.04
CA ALA A 229 27.92 32.03 -11.89
C ALA A 229 26.69 32.45 -12.71
N ALA A 230 26.35 33.74 -12.59
CA ALA A 230 25.25 34.35 -13.34
C ALA A 230 25.42 34.06 -14.84
N ALA A 231 24.41 33.44 -15.44
CA ALA A 231 24.35 33.25 -16.88
C ALA A 231 24.41 34.62 -17.59
N PRO A 232 25.21 34.77 -18.66
CA PRO A 232 25.26 36.01 -19.42
C PRO A 232 23.89 36.30 -20.02
N ALA A 233 23.37 37.50 -19.75
CA ALA A 233 22.16 38.02 -20.35
C ALA A 233 22.29 38.01 -21.87
N ALA A 234 21.42 37.26 -22.55
CA ALA A 234 21.30 37.29 -24.00
C ALA A 234 20.97 38.72 -24.45
N ALA A 235 21.81 39.26 -25.32
CA ALA A 235 21.62 40.56 -25.93
C ALA A 235 20.34 40.56 -26.78
N PRO A 236 19.56 41.66 -26.80
CA PRO A 236 18.48 41.81 -27.75
C PRO A 236 19.07 41.95 -29.16
N GLU A 237 18.85 40.96 -30.02
CA GLU A 237 19.07 41.11 -31.45
C GLU A 237 18.12 42.20 -31.98
N GLY A 238 18.68 43.37 -32.22
CA GLY A 238 18.03 44.46 -32.91
C GLY A 238 17.75 44.08 -34.36
N GLY A 239 16.49 43.77 -34.66
CA GLY A 239 15.95 43.76 -36.01
C GLY A 239 15.49 45.16 -36.40
N LEU A 240 16.43 46.01 -36.81
CA LEU A 240 16.17 47.20 -37.62
C LEU A 240 16.66 46.91 -39.04
N GLY A 241 15.77 47.03 -40.02
CA GLY A 241 16.07 46.98 -41.46
C GLY A 241 14.76 46.97 -42.25
N ASP A 242 14.14 48.13 -42.50
CA ASP A 242 14.31 49.00 -43.68
C ASP A 242 13.96 48.32 -45.01
N SER A 243 12.71 48.53 -45.48
CA SER A 243 12.33 49.06 -46.80
C SER A 243 10.84 48.82 -47.09
#